data_AF-A0A6P2TS26-F1
#
_entry.id   AF-A0A6P2TS26-F1
#
_cell.length_a   1.000
_cell.length_b   1.000
_cell.length_c   1.000
_cell.angle_alpha   90.00
_cell.angle_beta   90.00
_cell.angle_gamma   90.00
#
_symmetry.space_group_name_H-M   'P 1'
#
loop_
_entity.id
_entity.type
_entity.pdbx_description
1 polymer ?
#
loop_
_entity_poly.entity_id
_entity_poly.type
_entity_poly.pdbx_seq_one_letter_code
_entity_poly.pdbx_strand_id
1 'polypeptide(L)'
;MSKSMTIIRRLACLTSVLALGACSSDCSNLLSGSHSTACNLAWGAAIVAVAPVALVSSAIDDHRQNEREEETWKRWKAGDPPVVARCVVNCQLPLRVTQSDSGEYKQLFARSLDQIIAWWGEHPTPGQLPVVAVAYQYKGQRLMESDPAAAEAYLRKAAVMVAEPEMAEGLESDYFPVGVVSNNKGYYEKAAQEIQESLMILRFRKNGASADDFRCQPIAAWPPSYPVKLDDACRHAYQGLYDPEYKKISYTYQRIDSVYEPVRPK
;
A
#
# COMPACT_ATOMS: atom_id res chain seq x y z
N MET A 1 -4.00 26.95 0.44
CA MET A 1 -4.58 27.26 1.78
C MET A 1 -5.44 28.51 1.66
N SER A 2 -6.77 28.33 1.61
CA SER A 2 -7.71 29.39 1.19
C SER A 2 -8.54 29.92 2.37
N LYS A 3 -8.77 31.25 2.38
CA LYS A 3 -9.39 32.08 3.43
C LYS A 3 -10.75 31.58 3.96
N SER A 4 -11.42 30.66 3.28
CA SER A 4 -12.71 30.08 3.71
C SER A 4 -12.60 29.17 4.95
N MET A 5 -11.45 28.55 5.18
CA MET A 5 -11.24 27.62 6.31
C MET A 5 -11.13 28.36 7.67
N THR A 6 -10.76 29.65 7.65
CA THR A 6 -10.63 30.49 8.85
C THR A 6 -11.97 31.08 9.31
N ILE A 7 -12.93 31.27 8.39
CA ILE A 7 -14.26 31.82 8.71
C ILE A 7 -15.15 30.77 9.39
N ILE A 8 -15.10 29.52 8.92
CA ILE A 8 -15.88 28.41 9.50
C ILE A 8 -15.40 28.06 10.92
N ARG A 9 -14.08 28.15 11.19
CA ARG A 9 -13.51 27.95 12.53
C ARG A 9 -13.94 29.02 13.53
N ARG A 10 -14.12 30.27 13.08
CA ARG A 10 -14.59 31.38 13.92
C ARG A 10 -16.09 31.31 14.21
N LEU A 11 -16.90 30.82 13.26
CA LEU A 11 -18.33 30.57 13.47
C LEU A 11 -18.59 29.40 14.44
N ALA A 12 -17.78 28.35 14.42
CA ALA A 12 -17.85 27.24 15.39
C ALA A 12 -17.47 27.67 16.82
N CYS A 13 -16.52 28.60 16.99
CA CYS A 13 -16.22 29.18 18.31
C CYS A 13 -17.33 30.11 18.82
N LEU A 14 -18.04 30.83 17.93
CA LEU A 14 -19.11 31.75 18.32
C LEU A 14 -20.40 31.03 18.76
N THR A 15 -20.70 29.84 18.24
CA THR A 15 -21.82 29.01 18.72
C THR A 15 -21.49 28.26 20.01
N SER A 16 -20.20 28.04 20.30
CA SER A 16 -19.74 27.42 21.55
C SER A 16 -19.80 28.38 22.75
N VAL A 17 -19.73 29.70 22.53
CA VAL A 17 -19.75 30.71 23.60
C VAL A 17 -21.18 31.12 24.02
N LEU A 18 -22.19 30.94 23.17
CA LEU A 18 -23.59 31.26 23.52
C LEU A 18 -24.33 30.12 24.24
N ALA A 19 -23.78 28.91 24.32
CA ALA A 19 -24.36 27.80 25.07
C ALA A 19 -23.70 27.54 26.44
N LEU A 20 -22.59 28.22 26.77
CA LEU A 20 -21.87 28.06 28.04
C LEU A 20 -22.07 29.25 29.01
N GLY A 21 -22.90 30.22 28.67
CA GLY A 21 -23.15 31.41 29.51
C GLY A 21 -24.12 31.19 30.70
N ALA A 22 -24.62 29.98 30.91
CA ALA A 22 -25.62 29.71 31.96
C ALA A 22 -25.38 28.39 32.70
N CYS A 23 -24.14 28.12 33.11
CA CYS A 23 -23.80 27.16 34.17
C CYS A 23 -22.41 27.51 34.71
N SER A 24 -22.28 28.61 35.45
CA SER A 24 -21.08 28.88 36.25
C SER A 24 -21.42 28.94 37.74
N SER A 25 -21.17 27.83 38.42
CA SER A 25 -20.50 27.82 39.73
C SER A 25 -20.20 26.36 40.10
N ASP A 26 -18.91 26.09 40.31
CA ASP A 26 -18.32 24.91 40.95
C ASP A 26 -18.15 23.62 40.13
N CYS A 27 -17.12 23.62 39.28
CA CYS A 27 -16.46 22.43 38.76
C CYS A 27 -15.56 21.77 39.81
N SER A 28 -16.16 21.20 40.85
CA SER A 28 -15.46 20.28 41.75
C SER A 28 -16.47 19.35 42.42
N ASN A 29 -17.01 18.39 41.67
CA ASN A 29 -17.52 17.10 42.16
C ASN A 29 -18.11 16.27 41.00
N LEU A 30 -17.26 15.49 40.33
CA LEU A 30 -17.64 14.64 39.19
C LEU A 30 -18.35 13.32 39.60
N LEU A 31 -18.69 13.13 40.89
CA LEU A 31 -19.31 11.90 41.40
C LEU A 31 -20.38 12.14 42.50
N SER A 32 -21.00 13.32 42.58
CA SER A 32 -22.11 13.57 43.51
C SER A 32 -23.45 13.46 42.81
N GLY A 33 -24.24 12.45 43.20
CA GLY A 33 -25.60 12.24 42.72
C GLY A 33 -26.53 13.36 43.20
N SER A 34 -26.83 14.31 42.31
CA SER A 34 -28.04 15.12 42.43
C SER A 34 -28.50 15.54 41.03
N HIS A 35 -29.56 14.87 40.57
CA HIS A 35 -30.16 15.09 39.26
C HIS A 35 -30.98 16.38 39.27
N SER A 36 -30.42 17.46 38.74
CA SER A 36 -31.20 18.59 38.25
C SER A 36 -31.71 18.27 36.84
N THR A 37 -33.03 18.21 36.68
CA THR A 37 -33.73 18.05 35.40
C THR A 37 -33.32 19.10 34.35
N ALA A 38 -32.77 20.24 34.78
CA ALA A 38 -32.33 21.32 33.89
C ALA A 38 -31.01 21.00 33.15
N CYS A 39 -30.07 20.26 33.75
CA CYS A 39 -28.81 19.88 33.07
C CYS A 39 -29.01 18.80 32.01
N ASN A 40 -29.97 17.89 32.21
CA ASN A 40 -30.29 16.83 31.23
C ASN A 40 -30.93 17.39 29.96
N LEU A 41 -31.72 18.47 30.04
CA LEU A 41 -32.32 19.14 28.88
C LEU A 41 -31.28 19.91 28.05
N ALA A 42 -30.30 20.54 28.69
CA ALA A 42 -29.24 21.27 27.99
C ALA A 42 -28.29 20.31 27.24
N TRP A 43 -27.91 19.18 27.85
CA TRP A 43 -27.14 18.13 27.17
C TRP A 43 -27.95 17.39 26.11
N GLY A 44 -29.23 17.12 26.37
CA GLY A 44 -30.15 16.52 25.38
C GLY A 44 -30.34 17.41 24.14
N ALA A 45 -30.50 18.72 24.31
CA ALA A 45 -30.66 19.66 23.21
C ALA A 45 -29.37 19.85 22.40
N ALA A 46 -28.21 19.85 23.05
CA ALA A 46 -26.91 19.90 22.36
C ALA A 46 -26.65 18.64 21.53
N ILE A 47 -27.01 17.45 22.05
CA ILE A 47 -26.89 16.19 21.30
C ILE A 47 -27.85 16.15 20.11
N VAL A 48 -29.10 16.62 20.28
CA VAL A 48 -30.10 16.67 19.20
C VAL A 48 -29.77 17.70 18.12
N ALA A 49 -29.07 18.79 18.45
CA ALA A 49 -28.64 19.78 17.45
C ALA A 49 -27.35 19.39 16.70
N VAL A 50 -26.43 18.67 17.35
CA VAL A 50 -25.12 18.30 16.76
C VAL A 50 -25.17 16.95 16.03
N ALA A 51 -25.98 15.99 16.48
CA ALA A 51 -26.07 14.67 15.85
C ALA A 51 -26.54 14.70 14.39
N PRO A 52 -27.57 15.49 13.98
CA PRO A 52 -27.98 15.57 12.58
C PRO A 52 -26.90 16.17 11.69
N VAL A 53 -26.15 17.17 12.18
CA VAL A 53 -25.06 17.80 11.43
C VAL A 53 -23.88 16.84 11.26
N ALA A 54 -23.53 16.07 12.29
CA ALA A 54 -22.48 15.07 12.22
C ALA A 54 -22.85 13.92 11.26
N LEU A 55 -24.09 13.42 11.31
CA LEU A 55 -24.58 12.36 10.41
C LEU A 55 -24.70 12.83 8.95
N VAL A 56 -25.13 14.08 8.73
CA VAL A 56 -25.17 14.66 7.38
C VAL A 56 -23.76 14.92 6.85
N SER A 57 -22.82 15.34 7.70
CA SER A 57 -21.41 15.49 7.30
C SER A 57 -20.79 14.16 6.91
N SER A 58 -20.99 13.09 7.70
CA SER A 58 -20.45 11.78 7.36
C SER A 58 -21.07 11.21 6.08
N ALA A 59 -22.39 11.37 5.88
CA ALA A 59 -23.06 10.93 4.65
C ALA A 59 -22.58 11.72 3.40
N ILE A 60 -22.33 13.02 3.55
CA ILE A 60 -21.77 13.85 2.46
C ILE A 60 -20.33 13.46 2.15
N ASP A 61 -19.51 13.20 3.18
CA ASP A 61 -18.12 12.79 2.99
C ASP A 61 -18.02 11.39 2.36
N ASP A 62 -18.88 10.45 2.77
CA ASP A 62 -19.01 9.13 2.15
C ASP A 62 -19.46 9.25 0.68
N HIS A 63 -20.42 10.13 0.38
CA HIS A 63 -20.87 10.34 -1.00
C HIS A 63 -19.74 10.88 -1.89
N ARG A 64 -19.03 11.92 -1.43
CA ARG A 64 -17.86 12.48 -2.15
C ARG A 64 -16.72 11.48 -2.31
N GLN A 65 -16.53 10.59 -1.35
CA GLN A 65 -15.53 9.53 -1.46
C GLN A 65 -15.94 8.53 -2.55
N ASN A 66 -17.19 8.07 -2.55
CA ASN A 66 -17.72 7.17 -3.56
C ASN A 66 -17.61 7.73 -4.99
N GLU A 67 -17.89 9.03 -5.18
CA GLU A 67 -17.74 9.70 -6.48
C GLU A 67 -16.28 9.74 -6.95
N ARG A 68 -15.34 10.13 -6.08
CA ARG A 68 -13.90 10.16 -6.40
C ARG A 68 -13.37 8.79 -6.78
N GLU A 69 -13.83 7.77 -6.08
CA GLU A 69 -13.45 6.39 -6.34
C GLU A 69 -14.02 5.86 -7.68
N GLU A 70 -15.26 6.22 -8.02
CA GLU A 70 -15.86 5.87 -9.33
C GLU A 70 -15.16 6.59 -10.49
N GLU A 71 -14.81 7.87 -10.33
CA GLU A 71 -14.01 8.61 -11.30
C GLU A 71 -12.63 7.97 -11.49
N THR A 72 -11.98 7.57 -10.40
CA THR A 72 -10.69 6.87 -10.44
C THR A 72 -10.80 5.56 -11.23
N TRP A 73 -11.85 4.77 -11.00
CA TRP A 73 -12.12 3.56 -11.77
C TRP A 73 -12.33 3.84 -13.26
N LYS A 74 -13.10 4.89 -13.60
CA LYS A 74 -13.32 5.29 -15.00
C LYS A 74 -12.01 5.69 -15.69
N ARG A 75 -11.20 6.53 -15.04
CA ARG A 75 -9.90 6.99 -15.56
C ARG A 75 -8.90 5.84 -15.69
N TRP A 76 -8.92 4.89 -14.75
CA TRP A 76 -8.08 3.71 -14.83
C TRP A 76 -8.44 2.85 -16.05
N LYS A 77 -9.73 2.57 -16.27
CA LYS A 77 -10.19 1.86 -17.47
C LYS A 77 -9.87 2.59 -18.77
N ALA A 78 -9.86 3.92 -18.73
CA ALA A 78 -9.47 4.75 -19.85
C ALA A 78 -7.95 4.77 -20.12
N GLY A 79 -7.13 4.21 -19.22
CA GLY A 79 -5.68 4.16 -19.37
C GLY A 79 -4.97 5.48 -19.06
N ASP A 80 -5.52 6.30 -18.16
CA ASP A 80 -4.91 7.56 -17.75
C ASP A 80 -3.58 7.31 -17.00
N PRO A 81 -2.41 7.72 -17.52
CA PRO A 81 -1.12 7.25 -17.02
C PRO A 81 -0.85 7.48 -15.52
N PRO A 82 -1.14 8.65 -14.93
CA PRO A 82 -0.96 8.84 -13.49
C PRO A 82 -1.88 7.96 -12.65
N VAL A 83 -3.11 7.71 -13.11
CA VAL A 83 -4.06 6.83 -12.41
C VAL A 83 -3.64 5.37 -12.53
N VAL A 84 -3.21 4.93 -13.71
CA VAL A 84 -2.66 3.60 -13.94
C VAL A 84 -1.43 3.35 -13.05
N ALA A 85 -0.48 4.28 -13.01
CA ALA A 85 0.70 4.21 -12.16
C ALA A 85 0.34 4.12 -10.66
N ARG A 86 -0.58 4.99 -10.21
CA ARG A 86 -1.14 4.92 -8.85
C ARG A 86 -1.70 3.55 -8.54
N CYS A 87 -2.47 2.98 -9.45
CA CYS A 87 -3.19 1.74 -9.18
C CYS A 87 -2.32 0.49 -9.23
N VAL A 88 -1.18 0.54 -9.91
CA VAL A 88 -0.14 -0.50 -9.84
C VAL A 88 0.58 -0.50 -8.49
N VAL A 89 0.85 0.68 -7.92
CA VAL A 89 1.54 0.80 -6.61
C VAL A 89 0.58 0.59 -5.45
N ASN A 90 -0.50 1.38 -5.41
CA ASN A 90 -1.50 1.35 -4.36
C ASN A 90 -2.78 2.08 -4.81
N CYS A 91 -3.71 1.37 -5.43
CA CYS A 91 -5.03 1.89 -5.72
C CYS A 91 -5.92 1.77 -4.47
N GLN A 92 -6.37 2.89 -3.91
CA GLN A 92 -7.49 2.88 -2.97
C GLN A 92 -8.79 2.93 -3.78
N LEU A 93 -9.26 1.77 -4.21
CA LEU A 93 -10.57 1.61 -4.86
C LEU A 93 -11.64 1.22 -3.84
N PRO A 94 -12.92 1.50 -4.14
CA PRO A 94 -14.00 1.08 -3.28
C PRO A 94 -13.94 -0.41 -3.02
N LEU A 95 -14.31 -0.82 -1.81
CA LEU A 95 -14.52 -2.22 -1.49
C LEU A 95 -15.47 -2.91 -2.47
N ARG A 96 -16.54 -2.25 -2.95
CA ARG A 96 -17.44 -2.85 -3.96
C ARG A 96 -16.75 -3.18 -5.30
N VAL A 97 -15.70 -2.47 -5.68
CA VAL A 97 -14.92 -2.74 -6.91
C VAL A 97 -13.94 -3.88 -6.67
N THR A 98 -13.27 -3.89 -5.52
CA THR A 98 -12.25 -4.88 -5.15
C THR A 98 -12.80 -6.18 -4.56
N GLN A 99 -14.00 -6.16 -3.97
CA GLN A 99 -14.77 -7.32 -3.49
C GLN A 99 -15.57 -7.98 -4.61
N SER A 100 -15.70 -7.34 -5.78
CA SER A 100 -16.08 -8.09 -6.95
C SER A 100 -14.92 -9.04 -7.23
N ASP A 101 -15.12 -10.35 -7.06
CA ASP A 101 -14.16 -11.39 -7.42
C ASP A 101 -14.08 -11.52 -8.96
N SER A 102 -13.95 -10.37 -9.61
CA SER A 102 -14.09 -10.23 -11.05
C SER A 102 -12.72 -10.50 -11.67
N GLY A 103 -12.67 -11.49 -12.55
CA GLY A 103 -11.56 -11.64 -13.49
C GLY A 103 -11.24 -10.33 -14.21
N GLU A 104 -12.22 -9.43 -14.35
CA GLU A 104 -12.07 -8.07 -14.88
C GLU A 104 -11.01 -7.25 -14.13
N TYR A 105 -11.04 -7.17 -12.79
CA TYR A 105 -10.02 -6.43 -12.03
C TYR A 105 -8.62 -7.01 -12.27
N LYS A 106 -8.47 -8.34 -12.18
CA LYS A 106 -7.18 -9.02 -12.40
C LYS A 106 -6.66 -8.77 -13.82
N GLN A 107 -7.54 -8.80 -14.82
CA GLN A 107 -7.21 -8.49 -16.21
C GLN A 107 -6.89 -7.02 -16.46
N LEU A 108 -7.58 -6.09 -15.78
CA LEU A 108 -7.29 -4.67 -15.89
C LEU A 108 -5.94 -4.34 -15.25
N PHE A 109 -5.68 -4.87 -14.04
CA PHE A 109 -4.39 -4.75 -13.39
C PHE A 109 -3.28 -5.32 -14.27
N ALA A 110 -3.49 -6.51 -14.84
CA ALA A 110 -2.58 -7.12 -15.79
C ALA A 110 -2.22 -6.20 -16.96
N ARG A 111 -3.25 -5.65 -17.62
CA ARG A 111 -3.11 -4.72 -18.75
C ARG A 111 -2.39 -3.44 -18.34
N SER A 112 -2.63 -2.97 -17.12
CA SER A 112 -2.02 -1.75 -16.56
C SER A 112 -0.51 -1.89 -16.44
N LEU A 113 -0.03 -3.05 -16.02
CA LEU A 113 1.41 -3.36 -15.98
C LEU A 113 2.01 -3.29 -17.39
N ASP A 114 1.31 -3.88 -18.38
CA ASP A 114 1.75 -3.84 -19.78
C ASP A 114 1.77 -2.42 -20.34
N GLN A 115 0.80 -1.58 -19.97
CA GLN A 115 0.78 -0.16 -20.35
C GLN A 115 1.96 0.62 -19.77
N ILE A 116 2.26 0.45 -18.48
CA ILE A 116 3.42 1.10 -17.85
C ILE A 116 4.72 0.70 -18.55
N ILE A 117 4.90 -0.59 -18.82
CA ILE A 117 6.07 -1.09 -19.54
C ILE A 117 6.13 -0.51 -20.96
N ALA A 118 4.99 -0.42 -21.66
CA ALA A 118 4.93 0.16 -22.99
C ALA A 118 5.25 1.67 -23.00
N TRP A 119 4.85 2.41 -21.96
CA TRP A 119 5.08 3.84 -21.88
C TRP A 119 6.52 4.20 -21.48
N TRP A 120 7.09 3.49 -20.50
CA TRP A 120 8.32 3.92 -19.82
C TRP A 120 9.36 2.80 -19.66
N GLY A 121 9.09 1.60 -20.18
CA GLY A 121 9.87 0.40 -19.87
C GLY A 121 11.27 0.32 -20.48
N GLU A 122 11.54 1.04 -21.57
CA GLU A 122 12.86 1.03 -22.25
C GLU A 122 13.80 2.10 -21.68
N HIS A 123 13.28 3.31 -21.40
CA HIS A 123 14.06 4.46 -20.93
C HIS A 123 13.29 5.26 -19.86
N PRO A 124 13.09 4.70 -18.65
CA PRO A 124 12.41 5.43 -17.59
C PRO A 124 13.25 6.62 -17.12
N THR A 125 12.59 7.76 -16.87
CA THR A 125 13.22 8.84 -16.09
C THR A 125 13.39 8.41 -14.62
N PRO A 126 14.26 9.07 -13.83
CA PRO A 126 14.43 8.73 -12.42
C PRO A 126 13.09 8.63 -11.66
N GLY A 127 12.18 9.61 -11.85
CA GLY A 127 10.86 9.60 -11.20
C GLY A 127 9.89 8.50 -11.66
N GLN A 128 10.08 7.92 -12.86
CA GLN A 128 9.27 6.80 -13.35
C GLN A 128 9.81 5.44 -12.87
N LEU A 129 11.12 5.38 -12.59
CA LEU A 129 11.87 4.16 -12.34
C LEU A 129 11.24 3.24 -11.26
N PRO A 130 10.77 3.73 -10.10
CA PRO A 130 10.16 2.86 -9.08
C PRO A 130 8.90 2.14 -9.60
N VAL A 131 8.05 2.84 -10.33
CA VAL A 131 6.79 2.30 -10.87
C VAL A 131 7.05 1.30 -11.98
N VAL A 132 8.04 1.57 -12.84
CA VAL A 132 8.42 0.66 -13.92
C VAL A 132 9.05 -0.62 -13.39
N ALA A 133 9.90 -0.53 -12.35
CA ALA A 133 10.47 -1.69 -11.68
C ALA A 133 9.38 -2.62 -11.12
N VAL A 134 8.37 -2.05 -10.46
CA VAL A 134 7.21 -2.78 -9.93
C VAL A 134 6.37 -3.40 -11.07
N ALA A 135 6.20 -2.69 -12.18
CA ALA A 135 5.48 -3.21 -13.33
C ALA A 135 6.16 -4.47 -13.90
N TYR A 136 7.49 -4.42 -14.07
CA TYR A 136 8.27 -5.59 -14.48
C TYR A 136 8.27 -6.72 -13.45
N GLN A 137 8.35 -6.40 -12.15
CA GLN A 137 8.24 -7.39 -11.08
C GLN A 137 6.93 -8.18 -11.19
N TYR A 138 5.79 -7.50 -11.17
CA TYR A 138 4.49 -8.17 -11.20
C TYR A 138 4.28 -8.96 -12.49
N LYS A 139 4.74 -8.43 -13.63
CA LYS A 139 4.68 -9.16 -14.90
C LYS A 139 5.49 -10.44 -14.84
N GLY A 140 6.71 -10.38 -14.31
CA GLY A 140 7.57 -11.55 -14.11
C GLY A 140 6.94 -12.58 -13.18
N GLN A 141 6.44 -12.16 -12.01
CA GLN A 141 5.79 -13.04 -11.04
C GLN A 141 4.58 -13.79 -11.62
N ARG A 142 3.76 -13.11 -12.43
CA ARG A 142 2.59 -13.72 -13.07
C ARG A 142 2.94 -14.80 -14.09
N LEU A 143 4.14 -14.73 -14.67
CA LEU A 143 4.62 -15.68 -15.67
C LEU A 143 5.39 -16.85 -15.05
N MET A 144 5.70 -16.82 -13.75
CA MET A 144 6.55 -17.84 -13.11
C MET A 144 6.07 -19.28 -13.33
N GLU A 145 4.75 -19.50 -13.39
CA GLU A 145 4.18 -20.83 -13.62
C GLU A 145 3.95 -21.12 -15.12
N SER A 146 3.51 -20.14 -15.91
CA SER A 146 3.12 -20.36 -17.30
C SER A 146 4.29 -20.25 -18.30
N ASP A 147 5.26 -19.38 -18.03
CA ASP A 147 6.46 -19.16 -18.84
C ASP A 147 7.64 -18.73 -17.94
N PRO A 148 8.33 -19.69 -17.28
CA PRO A 148 9.42 -19.40 -16.36
C PRO A 148 10.60 -18.65 -16.99
N ALA A 149 10.84 -18.84 -18.29
CA ALA A 149 11.93 -18.18 -19.01
C ALA A 149 11.61 -16.69 -19.23
N ALA A 150 10.39 -16.38 -19.68
CA ALA A 150 9.93 -14.99 -19.77
C ALA A 150 9.85 -14.34 -18.39
N ALA A 151 9.41 -15.07 -17.37
CA ALA A 151 9.38 -14.61 -15.98
C ALA A 151 10.77 -14.15 -15.51
N GLU A 152 11.79 -14.98 -15.72
CA GLU A 152 13.17 -14.65 -15.36
C GLU A 152 13.65 -13.39 -16.09
N ALA A 153 13.36 -13.25 -17.39
CA ALA A 153 13.77 -12.08 -18.16
C ALA A 153 13.16 -10.77 -17.61
N TYR A 154 11.87 -10.76 -17.30
CA TYR A 154 11.21 -9.58 -16.73
C TYR A 154 11.69 -9.26 -15.31
N LEU A 155 11.88 -10.28 -14.46
CA LEU A 155 12.41 -10.08 -13.11
C LEU A 155 13.85 -9.55 -13.13
N ARG A 156 14.68 -9.97 -14.10
CA ARG A 156 16.02 -9.42 -14.28
C ARG A 156 16.00 -7.96 -14.73
N LYS A 157 15.06 -7.57 -15.62
CA LYS A 157 14.84 -6.15 -15.95
C LYS A 157 14.46 -5.34 -14.71
N ALA A 158 13.52 -5.86 -13.90
CA ALA A 158 13.15 -5.22 -12.63
C ALA A 158 14.35 -5.10 -11.68
N ALA A 159 15.17 -6.15 -11.57
CA ALA A 159 16.37 -6.18 -10.73
C ALA A 159 17.41 -5.12 -11.12
N VAL A 160 17.62 -4.90 -12.43
CA VAL A 160 18.48 -3.82 -12.93
C VAL A 160 17.93 -2.47 -12.48
N MET A 161 16.64 -2.22 -12.70
CA MET A 161 16.01 -0.95 -12.35
C MET A 161 16.12 -0.61 -10.86
N VAL A 162 15.83 -1.57 -9.97
CA VAL A 162 15.98 -1.35 -8.51
C VAL A 162 17.42 -1.11 -8.08
N ALA A 163 18.40 -1.57 -8.87
CA ALA A 163 19.81 -1.38 -8.59
C ALA A 163 20.41 -0.12 -9.22
N GLU A 164 19.68 0.59 -10.07
CA GLU A 164 20.16 1.83 -10.70
C GLU A 164 20.48 2.89 -9.62
N PRO A 165 21.58 3.66 -9.80
CA PRO A 165 21.92 4.77 -8.91
C PRO A 165 20.77 5.79 -8.75
N GLU A 166 20.06 6.08 -9.83
CA GLU A 166 18.96 7.05 -9.91
C GLU A 166 17.69 6.56 -9.20
N MET A 167 17.61 5.30 -8.75
CA MET A 167 16.47 4.79 -7.99
C MET A 167 16.23 5.60 -6.71
N ALA A 168 17.29 6.03 -6.02
CA ALA A 168 17.13 6.87 -4.82
C ALA A 168 16.46 8.22 -5.14
N GLU A 169 16.81 8.84 -6.27
CA GLU A 169 16.16 10.07 -6.75
C GLU A 169 14.70 9.80 -7.12
N GLY A 170 14.43 8.69 -7.80
CA GLY A 170 13.08 8.25 -8.13
C GLY A 170 12.20 8.06 -6.90
N LEU A 171 12.77 7.50 -5.83
CA LEU A 171 12.16 7.35 -4.50
C LEU A 171 12.02 8.66 -3.74
N GLU A 172 12.33 9.81 -4.31
CA GLU A 172 12.08 11.15 -3.75
C GLU A 172 11.36 12.09 -4.72
N SER A 173 11.19 11.66 -5.98
CA SER A 173 10.60 12.44 -7.06
C SER A 173 9.09 12.73 -6.87
N ASP A 174 8.67 13.90 -7.35
CA ASP A 174 7.29 14.34 -7.49
C ASP A 174 6.75 14.15 -8.93
N TYR A 175 7.38 13.28 -9.73
CA TYR A 175 7.01 13.01 -11.12
C TYR A 175 5.52 12.71 -11.30
N PHE A 176 4.93 11.97 -10.35
CA PHE A 176 3.48 11.86 -10.25
C PHE A 176 2.93 12.93 -9.29
N PRO A 177 1.80 13.57 -9.61
CA PRO A 177 1.22 14.59 -8.76
C PRO A 177 1.08 14.11 -7.31
N VAL A 178 1.36 14.99 -6.35
CA VAL A 178 1.29 14.66 -4.92
C VAL A 178 -0.07 14.03 -4.59
N GLY A 179 -0.04 12.85 -3.96
CA GLY A 179 -1.23 12.08 -3.61
C GLY A 179 -1.72 11.11 -4.70
N VAL A 180 -1.06 11.07 -5.86
CA VAL A 180 -1.32 10.08 -6.93
C VAL A 180 -0.49 8.83 -6.67
N VAL A 181 0.84 8.88 -6.74
CA VAL A 181 1.69 7.78 -6.30
C VAL A 181 2.23 8.14 -4.93
N SER A 182 1.76 7.47 -3.88
CA SER A 182 2.37 7.61 -2.56
C SER A 182 3.79 7.07 -2.64
N ASN A 183 4.77 7.92 -2.39
CA ASN A 183 6.16 7.53 -2.37
C ASN A 183 6.44 6.74 -1.07
N ASN A 184 6.05 5.46 -1.11
CA ASN A 184 6.18 4.55 0.00
C ASN A 184 7.50 3.80 -0.18
N LYS A 185 8.58 4.36 0.40
CA LYS A 185 9.91 3.75 0.36
C LYS A 185 9.86 2.28 0.80
N GLY A 186 9.10 1.95 1.84
CA GLY A 186 8.92 0.58 2.31
C GLY A 186 8.24 -0.37 1.30
N TYR A 187 7.32 0.15 0.46
CA TYR A 187 6.71 -0.64 -0.62
C TYR A 187 7.75 -1.00 -1.70
N TYR A 188 8.58 -0.05 -2.12
CA TYR A 188 9.61 -0.30 -3.13
C TYR A 188 10.80 -1.10 -2.60
N GLU A 189 11.15 -0.95 -1.33
CA GLU A 189 12.06 -1.86 -0.62
C GLU A 189 11.55 -3.29 -0.64
N LYS A 190 10.25 -3.48 -0.37
CA LYS A 190 9.62 -4.80 -0.45
C LYS A 190 9.61 -5.35 -1.87
N ALA A 191 9.30 -4.51 -2.87
CA ALA A 191 9.36 -4.89 -4.29
C ALA A 191 10.74 -5.44 -4.66
N ALA A 192 11.82 -4.77 -4.25
CA ALA A 192 13.19 -5.25 -4.48
C ALA A 192 13.48 -6.61 -3.82
N GLN A 193 12.94 -6.87 -2.62
CA GLN A 193 13.02 -8.18 -1.97
C GLN A 193 12.28 -9.25 -2.77
N GLU A 194 11.02 -8.97 -3.14
CA GLU A 194 10.14 -9.88 -3.87
C GLU A 194 10.70 -10.21 -5.27
N ILE A 195 11.44 -9.29 -5.91
CA ILE A 195 12.16 -9.55 -7.17
C ILE A 195 13.22 -10.65 -6.97
N GLN A 196 14.10 -10.52 -5.96
CA GLN A 196 15.14 -11.53 -5.71
C GLN A 196 14.54 -12.85 -5.23
N GLU A 197 13.52 -12.79 -4.36
CA GLU A 197 12.76 -13.97 -3.95
C GLU A 197 12.29 -14.77 -5.15
N SER A 198 11.64 -14.10 -6.11
CA SER A 198 11.10 -14.73 -7.32
C SER A 198 12.20 -15.32 -8.21
N LEU A 199 13.33 -14.61 -8.35
CA LEU A 199 14.49 -15.11 -9.09
C LEU A 199 15.15 -16.32 -8.44
N MET A 200 15.23 -16.36 -7.10
CA MET A 200 15.71 -17.52 -6.36
C MET A 200 14.78 -18.72 -6.61
N ILE A 201 13.47 -18.54 -6.46
CA ILE A 201 12.48 -19.60 -6.71
C ILE A 201 12.65 -20.19 -8.12
N LEU A 202 12.75 -19.34 -9.15
CA LEU A 202 12.96 -19.79 -10.52
C LEU A 202 14.27 -20.57 -10.69
N ARG A 203 15.38 -20.07 -10.14
CA ARG A 203 16.69 -20.71 -10.24
C ARG A 203 16.70 -22.09 -9.56
N PHE A 204 16.18 -22.19 -8.34
CA PHE A 204 16.22 -23.42 -7.56
C PHE A 204 15.25 -24.48 -8.12
N ARG A 205 14.04 -24.08 -8.57
CA ARG A 205 13.12 -24.99 -9.28
C ARG A 205 13.75 -25.56 -10.55
N LYS A 206 14.36 -24.71 -11.38
CA LYS A 206 15.01 -25.13 -12.63
C LYS A 206 16.12 -26.15 -12.41
N ASN A 207 16.84 -26.05 -11.31
CA ASN A 207 17.96 -26.93 -11.00
C ASN A 207 17.54 -28.21 -10.25
N GLY A 208 16.28 -28.34 -9.82
CA GLY A 208 15.85 -29.44 -8.95
C GLY A 208 16.62 -29.51 -7.64
N ALA A 209 17.11 -28.36 -7.18
CA ALA A 209 17.98 -28.26 -6.02
C ALA A 209 17.23 -28.54 -4.72
N SER A 210 17.92 -29.16 -3.76
CA SER A 210 17.40 -29.46 -2.43
C SER A 210 17.53 -28.26 -1.48
N ALA A 211 16.96 -28.37 -0.28
CA ALA A 211 17.14 -27.38 0.76
C ALA A 211 18.63 -27.13 1.10
N ASP A 212 19.45 -28.19 1.08
CA ASP A 212 20.88 -28.15 1.38
C ASP A 212 21.71 -27.41 0.32
N ASP A 213 21.16 -27.25 -0.88
CA ASP A 213 21.78 -26.49 -1.98
C ASP A 213 21.43 -25.00 -1.92
N PHE A 214 20.46 -24.61 -1.09
CA PHE A 214 20.01 -23.23 -0.97
C PHE A 214 21.12 -22.36 -0.38
N ARG A 215 21.52 -21.33 -1.11
CA ARG A 215 22.53 -20.36 -0.67
C ARG A 215 21.95 -18.96 -0.80
N CYS A 216 21.87 -18.26 0.33
CA CYS A 216 21.33 -16.90 0.38
C CYS A 216 22.32 -15.91 -0.24
N GLN A 217 22.04 -15.49 -1.47
CA GLN A 217 22.78 -14.49 -2.23
C GLN A 217 21.89 -13.89 -3.32
N PRO A 218 22.11 -12.64 -3.76
CA PRO A 218 21.36 -12.09 -4.88
C PRO A 218 21.60 -12.88 -6.18
N ILE A 219 20.54 -13.08 -6.96
CA ILE A 219 20.55 -13.79 -8.26
C ILE A 219 20.78 -12.84 -9.44
N ALA A 220 20.45 -11.56 -9.24
CA ALA A 220 20.61 -10.48 -10.20
C ALA A 220 21.09 -9.20 -9.48
N ALA A 221 21.14 -8.09 -10.21
CA ALA A 221 21.49 -6.79 -9.65
C ALA A 221 20.72 -6.49 -8.36
N TRP A 222 21.43 -5.96 -7.37
CA TRP A 222 20.91 -5.75 -6.01
C TRP A 222 21.14 -4.29 -5.61
N PRO A 223 20.15 -3.62 -4.99
CA PRO A 223 20.26 -2.20 -4.70
C PRO A 223 21.42 -1.88 -3.74
N PRO A 224 22.40 -1.04 -4.15
CA PRO A 224 23.40 -0.52 -3.23
C PRO A 224 22.92 0.76 -2.52
N SER A 225 21.89 1.42 -3.07
CA SER A 225 21.51 2.80 -2.77
C SER A 225 20.44 2.95 -1.68
N TYR A 226 19.82 1.86 -1.22
CA TYR A 226 18.82 1.88 -0.14
C TYR A 226 18.73 0.53 0.61
N PRO A 227 18.28 0.52 1.88
CA PRO A 227 18.48 -0.61 2.78
C PRO A 227 17.48 -1.76 2.53
N VAL A 228 17.77 -2.62 1.57
CA VAL A 228 16.96 -3.81 1.29
C VAL A 228 17.45 -5.03 2.07
N LYS A 229 16.53 -5.77 2.70
CA LYS A 229 16.83 -6.95 3.52
C LYS A 229 16.89 -8.22 2.68
N LEU A 230 18.10 -8.60 2.26
CA LEU A 230 18.31 -9.85 1.49
C LEU A 230 17.85 -11.09 2.26
N ASP A 231 18.10 -11.13 3.57
CA ASP A 231 17.70 -12.25 4.43
C ASP A 231 16.18 -12.49 4.42
N ASP A 232 15.36 -11.45 4.26
CA ASP A 232 13.90 -11.58 4.14
C ASP A 232 13.51 -12.22 2.80
N ALA A 233 14.12 -11.79 1.69
CA ALA A 233 13.92 -12.39 0.37
C ALA A 233 14.34 -13.87 0.34
N CYS A 234 15.50 -14.19 0.94
CA CYS A 234 15.99 -15.56 1.06
C CYS A 234 15.04 -16.45 1.87
N ARG A 235 14.59 -15.96 3.03
CA ARG A 235 13.65 -16.70 3.88
C ARG A 235 12.34 -16.99 3.14
N HIS A 236 11.76 -16.01 2.46
CA HIS A 236 10.51 -16.22 1.72
C HIS A 236 10.70 -17.14 0.51
N ALA A 237 11.83 -17.05 -0.21
CA ALA A 237 12.13 -17.94 -1.32
C ALA A 237 12.26 -19.40 -0.84
N TYR A 238 12.97 -19.60 0.27
CA TYR A 238 13.09 -20.92 0.90
C TYR A 238 11.72 -21.49 1.29
N GLN A 239 10.90 -20.69 1.97
CA GLN A 239 9.53 -21.06 2.33
C GLN A 239 8.71 -21.47 1.10
N GLY A 240 8.74 -20.66 0.04
CA GLY A 240 8.02 -20.95 -1.20
C GLY A 240 8.50 -22.20 -1.95
N LEU A 241 9.74 -22.64 -1.73
CA LEU A 241 10.32 -23.82 -2.37
C LEU A 241 10.10 -25.10 -1.55
N TYR A 242 10.33 -25.05 -0.24
CA TYR A 242 10.49 -26.25 0.59
C TYR A 242 9.50 -26.35 1.75
N ASP A 243 8.74 -25.29 2.04
CA ASP A 243 7.74 -25.27 3.11
C ASP A 243 6.45 -24.59 2.67
N PRO A 244 5.69 -25.16 1.72
CA PRO A 244 4.47 -24.54 1.18
C PRO A 244 3.35 -24.40 2.23
N GLU A 245 3.44 -25.08 3.37
CA GLU A 245 2.48 -25.00 4.47
C GLU A 245 2.68 -23.78 5.37
N TYR A 246 3.80 -23.04 5.24
CA TYR A 246 4.08 -21.83 6.01
C TYR A 246 2.96 -20.77 5.94
N LYS A 247 2.17 -20.73 4.86
CA LYS A 247 1.04 -19.79 4.76
C LYS A 247 -0.10 -20.12 5.73
N LYS A 248 -0.10 -21.31 6.32
CA LYS A 248 -1.10 -21.79 7.29
C LYS A 248 -0.58 -21.77 8.72
N ILE A 249 0.74 -21.81 8.93
CA ILE A 249 1.36 -21.97 10.25
C ILE A 249 2.46 -20.91 10.43
N SER A 250 2.46 -20.25 11.59
CA SER A 250 3.50 -19.27 11.92
C SER A 250 4.78 -19.97 12.39
N TYR A 251 5.89 -19.71 11.71
CA TYR A 251 7.23 -20.18 12.08
C TYR A 251 8.20 -19.00 12.15
N THR A 252 9.14 -19.07 13.08
CA THR A 252 10.39 -18.29 13.01
C THR A 252 11.45 -19.13 12.30
N TYR A 253 12.28 -18.56 11.44
CA TYR A 253 13.35 -19.32 10.78
C TYR A 253 14.71 -18.84 11.25
N GLN A 254 15.63 -19.79 11.43
CA GLN A 254 17.04 -19.52 11.71
C GLN A 254 17.89 -20.00 10.54
N ARG A 255 18.95 -19.24 10.22
CA ARG A 255 19.95 -19.67 9.25
C ARG A 255 21.01 -20.53 9.95
N ILE A 256 21.07 -21.82 9.62
CA ILE A 256 22.04 -22.80 10.14
C ILE A 256 22.76 -23.39 8.93
N ASP A 257 24.09 -23.29 8.88
CA ASP A 257 24.91 -23.79 7.76
C ASP A 257 24.40 -23.37 6.36
N SER A 258 23.89 -22.14 6.26
CA SER A 258 23.27 -21.55 5.05
C SER A 258 21.88 -22.07 4.66
N VAL A 259 21.30 -22.99 5.41
CA VAL A 259 19.92 -23.49 5.26
C VAL A 259 19.00 -22.71 6.20
N TYR A 260 17.78 -22.40 5.74
CA TYR A 260 16.76 -21.78 6.59
C TYR A 260 15.91 -22.87 7.25
N GLU A 261 16.10 -23.08 8.55
CA GLU A 261 15.35 -24.09 9.28
C GLU A 261 14.18 -23.46 10.07
N PRO A 262 12.96 -24.04 10.01
CA PRO A 262 11.85 -23.59 10.82
C PRO A 262 12.08 -23.94 12.29
N VAL A 263 12.07 -22.92 13.14
CA VAL A 263 12.08 -23.03 14.59
C VAL A 263 10.64 -23.08 15.07
N ARG A 264 10.26 -24.17 15.74
CA ARG A 264 8.94 -24.27 16.37
C ARG A 264 8.82 -23.20 17.45
N PRO A 265 7.74 -22.39 17.44
CA PRO A 265 7.45 -21.54 18.59
C PRO A 265 7.27 -22.42 19.83
N LYS A 266 7.92 -22.03 20.93
CA LYS A 266 7.82 -22.72 22.23
C LYS A 266 6.43 -22.57 22.83
#